data_AF-A0A4R2MZR9-F1
#
_entry.id   AF-A0A4R2MZR9-F1
#
_cell.length_a   1.000
_cell.length_b   1.000
_cell.length_c   1.000
_cell.angle_alpha   90.00
_cell.angle_beta   90.00
_cell.angle_gamma   90.00
#
_symmetry.space_group_name_H-M   'P 1'
#
loop_
_entity.id
_entity.type
_entity.pdbx_description
1 polymer ?
#
loop_
_entity_poly.entity_id
_entity_poly.type
_entity_poly.pdbx_seq_one_letter_code
_entity_poly.pdbx_strand_id
1 'polypeptide(L)'
;MPHLHARAPLPAHSLSPLPKTLAEQIECDRALLRRHAIDSLSEALHVLNSDPKSVIELQQAIGRIIRGVTALKRLAALGCSTAPTQHIAESVAPHSPPQVDEASAVQATALTRKRRRRRYFDTHYKRQVIQLMREQHLSVGQVCKHLNLVDSVVRRWILEFGAQETAGLHSLCGTESTGSPAAHQQSDAEQRVRQLEDRLRQLQADNELLKKAAASFAREIHGLCAAPGP
;
A
#
# COMPACT_ATOMS: atom_id res chain seq x y z
N MET A 1 62.97 -22.83 46.75
CA MET A 1 61.66 -23.18 47.34
C MET A 1 60.80 -21.93 47.35
N PRO A 2 59.52 -22.01 46.96
CA PRO A 2 59.11 -21.84 45.57
C PRO A 2 58.43 -20.49 45.28
N HIS A 3 58.39 -20.19 43.99
CA HIS A 3 57.69 -19.11 43.33
C HIS A 3 56.17 -19.30 43.48
N LEU A 4 55.47 -18.31 44.03
CA LEU A 4 54.02 -18.25 43.93
C LEU A 4 53.64 -16.89 43.36
N HIS A 5 53.52 -16.88 42.03
CA HIS A 5 52.87 -15.81 41.29
C HIS A 5 51.50 -15.51 41.90
N ALA A 6 51.27 -14.23 42.21
CA ALA A 6 49.96 -13.71 42.54
C ALA A 6 48.99 -14.02 41.38
N ARG A 7 48.13 -15.02 41.58
CA ARG A 7 47.06 -15.34 40.65
C ARG A 7 45.94 -14.36 40.88
N ALA A 8 45.91 -13.32 40.05
CA ALA A 8 44.79 -12.39 39.96
C ALA A 8 43.49 -13.19 39.74
N PRO A 9 42.39 -12.84 40.42
CA PRO A 9 41.09 -13.40 40.09
C PRO A 9 40.73 -12.95 38.67
N LEU A 10 40.49 -13.92 37.78
CA LEU A 10 39.94 -13.66 36.46
C LEU A 10 38.66 -12.82 36.61
N PRO A 11 38.44 -11.80 35.75
CA PRO A 11 37.16 -11.12 35.71
C PRO A 11 36.10 -12.16 35.35
N ALA A 12 35.15 -12.39 36.25
CA ALA A 12 33.94 -13.11 35.93
C ALA A 12 33.28 -12.36 34.77
N HIS A 13 33.43 -12.88 33.55
CA HIS A 13 32.62 -12.47 32.43
C HIS A 13 31.18 -12.78 32.82
N SER A 14 30.46 -11.77 33.28
CA SER A 14 29.03 -11.86 33.55
C SER A 14 28.35 -12.19 32.23
N LEU A 15 28.04 -13.47 32.04
CA LEU A 15 27.11 -13.88 31.01
C LEU A 15 25.79 -13.14 31.29
N SER A 16 25.45 -12.29 30.33
CA SER A 16 24.22 -11.53 30.23
C SER A 16 23.02 -12.35 30.73
N PRO A 17 22.13 -11.78 31.57
CA PRO A 17 20.94 -12.49 32.03
C PRO A 17 19.98 -12.68 30.85
N LEU A 18 19.89 -13.92 30.38
CA LEU A 18 18.81 -14.39 29.50
C LEU A 18 17.45 -14.10 30.20
N PRO A 19 16.45 -13.49 29.52
CA PRO A 19 15.16 -13.18 30.13
C PRO A 19 14.44 -14.48 30.51
N LYS A 20 14.01 -14.62 31.77
CA LYS A 20 13.59 -15.91 32.34
C LYS A 20 12.08 -16.16 32.26
N THR A 21 11.27 -15.20 31.81
CA THR A 21 9.83 -15.45 31.56
C THR A 21 9.33 -14.71 30.32
N LEU A 22 8.40 -15.31 29.57
CA LEU A 22 7.73 -14.68 28.42
C LEU A 22 7.10 -13.33 28.80
N ALA A 23 6.65 -13.19 30.06
CA ALA A 23 6.12 -11.95 30.61
C ALA A 23 7.17 -10.83 30.71
N GLU A 24 8.40 -11.15 31.15
CA GLU A 24 9.52 -10.20 31.14
C GLU A 24 9.89 -9.78 29.71
N GLN A 25 9.84 -10.70 28.75
CA GLN A 25 10.10 -10.39 27.35
C GLN A 25 9.05 -9.41 26.78
N ILE A 26 7.78 -9.63 27.08
CA ILE A 26 6.68 -8.75 26.63
C ILE A 26 6.82 -7.34 27.25
N GLU A 27 7.19 -7.23 28.52
CA GLU A 27 7.38 -5.91 29.16
C GLU A 27 8.62 -5.19 28.59
N CYS A 28 9.70 -5.92 28.31
CA CYS A 28 10.88 -5.40 27.61
C CYS A 28 10.53 -4.89 26.20
N ASP A 29 9.81 -5.68 25.41
CA ASP A 29 9.37 -5.29 24.06
C ASP A 29 8.44 -4.07 24.11
N ARG A 30 7.56 -4.00 25.11
CA ARG A 30 6.70 -2.85 25.36
C ARG A 30 7.50 -1.59 25.69
N ALA A 31 8.49 -1.69 26.57
CA ALA A 31 9.37 -0.58 26.92
C ALA A 31 10.19 -0.09 25.72
N LEU A 32 10.70 -1.01 24.90
CA LEU A 32 11.44 -0.71 23.68
C LEU A 32 10.55 0.01 22.65
N LEU A 33 9.33 -0.48 22.43
CA LEU A 33 8.37 0.14 21.52
C LEU A 33 7.93 1.54 21.99
N ARG A 34 7.75 1.73 23.31
CA ARG A 34 7.48 3.06 23.89
C ARG A 34 8.60 4.03 23.58
N ARG A 35 9.84 3.66 23.89
CA ARG A 35 11.02 4.50 23.68
C ARG A 35 11.21 4.83 22.20
N HIS A 36 11.15 3.83 21.34
CA HIS A 36 11.28 4.03 19.89
C HIS A 36 10.20 4.95 19.31
N ALA A 37 8.95 4.85 19.80
CA ALA A 37 7.88 5.74 19.38
C ALA A 37 8.14 7.20 19.80
N ILE A 38 8.60 7.41 21.04
CA ILE A 38 8.95 8.74 21.56
C ILE A 38 10.09 9.34 20.76
N ASP A 39 11.18 8.59 20.55
CA ASP A 39 12.37 9.08 19.84
C ASP A 39 12.01 9.44 18.38
N SER A 40 11.31 8.54 17.67
CA SER A 40 10.93 8.76 16.27
C SER A 40 10.01 9.97 16.09
N LEU A 41 9.03 10.15 16.99
CA LEU A 41 8.09 11.27 16.91
C LEU A 41 8.74 12.59 17.35
N SER A 42 9.62 12.55 18.34
CA SER A 42 10.39 13.72 18.79
C SER A 42 11.33 14.21 17.68
N GLU A 43 12.05 13.31 17.02
CA GLU A 43 12.89 13.67 15.87
C GLU A 43 12.07 14.23 14.71
N ALA A 44 10.90 13.65 14.42
CA ALA A 44 10.03 14.16 13.37
C ALA A 44 9.53 15.58 13.69
N LEU A 45 9.13 15.81 14.93
CA LEU A 45 8.67 17.11 15.41
C LEU A 45 9.81 18.14 15.39
N HIS A 46 11.03 17.73 15.73
CA HIS A 46 12.21 18.59 15.62
C HIS A 46 12.47 19.01 14.17
N VAL A 47 12.43 18.08 13.20
CA VAL A 47 12.61 18.41 11.77
C VAL A 47 11.53 19.38 11.27
N LEU A 48 10.28 19.20 11.71
CA LEU A 48 9.18 20.09 11.33
C LEU A 48 9.29 21.48 11.98
N ASN A 49 9.87 21.57 13.17
CA ASN A 49 10.03 22.82 13.92
C ASN A 49 11.33 23.58 13.59
N SER A 50 12.26 22.95 12.87
CA SER A 50 13.56 23.50 12.46
C SER A 50 13.54 24.14 11.06
N ASP A 51 12.36 24.55 10.57
CA ASP A 51 12.11 25.07 9.20
C ASP A 51 12.69 24.15 8.09
N PRO A 52 11.96 23.10 7.65
CA PRO A 52 12.48 22.16 6.68
C PRO A 52 12.77 22.87 5.35
N LYS A 53 14.04 22.90 4.95
CA LYS A 53 14.51 23.61 3.74
C LYS A 53 14.46 22.73 2.50
N SER A 54 14.23 21.42 2.68
CA SER A 54 14.21 20.45 1.60
C SER A 54 13.02 19.50 1.65
N VAL A 55 12.55 19.11 0.47
CA VAL A 55 11.50 18.08 0.30
C VAL A 55 11.94 16.75 0.92
N ILE A 56 13.24 16.45 0.91
CA ILE A 56 13.82 15.23 1.48
C ILE A 56 13.65 15.20 3.00
N GLU A 57 13.90 16.32 3.70
CA GLU A 57 13.69 16.42 5.16
C GLU A 57 12.23 16.18 5.53
N LEU A 58 11.30 16.73 4.75
CA LEU A 58 9.86 16.53 4.96
C LEU A 58 9.47 15.05 4.75
N GLN A 59 9.96 14.42 3.69
CA GLN A 59 9.72 12.99 3.44
C GLN A 59 10.31 12.11 4.56
N GLN A 60 11.50 12.45 5.07
CA GLN A 60 12.10 11.76 6.20
C GLN A 60 11.30 11.94 7.49
N ALA A 61 10.78 13.14 7.76
CA ALA A 61 9.90 13.43 8.90
C ALA A 61 8.61 12.59 8.82
N ILE A 62 7.97 12.53 7.64
CA ILE A 62 6.80 11.68 7.39
C ILE A 62 7.16 10.19 7.65
N GLY A 63 8.30 9.73 7.15
CA GLY A 63 8.78 8.37 7.40
C GLY A 63 8.97 8.06 8.89
N ARG A 64 9.52 9.01 9.66
CA ARG A 64 9.67 8.90 11.13
C ARG A 64 8.32 8.83 11.82
N ILE A 65 7.35 9.67 11.42
CA ILE A 65 5.98 9.64 11.95
C ILE A 65 5.32 8.27 11.70
N ILE A 66 5.43 7.73 10.49
CA ILE A 66 4.85 6.43 10.13
C ILE A 66 5.45 5.31 11.00
N ARG A 67 6.77 5.29 11.19
CA ARG A 67 7.45 4.30 12.04
C ARG A 67 7.04 4.43 13.50
N GLY A 68 7.00 5.64 14.05
CA GLY A 68 6.56 5.90 15.43
C GLY A 68 5.10 5.46 15.67
N VAL A 69 4.19 5.80 14.76
CA VAL A 69 2.78 5.35 14.82
C VAL A 69 2.67 3.83 14.69
N THR A 70 3.52 3.20 13.89
CA THR A 70 3.56 1.73 13.78
C THR A 70 4.01 1.08 15.08
N ALA A 71 5.00 1.65 15.77
CA ALA A 71 5.43 1.21 17.09
C ALA A 71 4.32 1.36 18.15
N LEU A 72 3.58 2.47 18.14
CA LEU A 72 2.40 2.67 19.01
C LEU A 72 1.29 1.65 18.74
N LYS A 73 1.04 1.30 17.47
CA LYS A 73 0.08 0.24 17.13
C LYS A 73 0.51 -1.13 17.64
N ARG A 74 1.80 -1.46 17.54
CA ARG A 74 2.35 -2.72 18.08
C ARG A 74 2.22 -2.75 19.61
N LEU A 75 2.50 -1.64 20.27
CA LEU A 75 2.31 -1.48 21.72
C LEU A 75 0.85 -1.71 22.13
N ALA A 76 -0.10 -1.13 21.38
CA ALA A 76 -1.53 -1.34 21.64
C ALA A 76 -1.94 -2.82 21.44
N ALA A 77 -1.39 -3.50 20.44
CA ALA A 77 -1.64 -4.92 20.21
C ALA A 77 -1.11 -5.81 21.36
N LEU A 78 0.01 -5.44 21.98
CA LEU A 78 0.55 -6.12 23.18
C LEU A 78 -0.26 -5.83 24.46
N GLY A 79 -1.06 -4.76 24.48
CA GLY A 79 -1.88 -4.35 25.64
C GLY A 79 -3.31 -4.91 25.66
N CYS A 80 -3.79 -5.51 24.58
CA CYS A 80 -5.13 -6.10 24.50
C CYS A 80 -5.20 -7.51 25.11
N SER A 81 -4.95 -7.61 26.42
CA SER A 81 -5.52 -8.67 27.25
C SER A 81 -6.49 -8.03 28.23
N THR A 82 -7.69 -7.70 27.75
CA THR A 82 -8.87 -7.65 28.61
C THR A 82 -9.80 -8.73 28.07
N ALA A 83 -9.99 -9.76 28.88
CA ALA A 83 -10.87 -10.87 28.57
C ALA A 83 -12.28 -10.35 28.26
N PRO A 84 -12.95 -10.84 27.21
CA PRO A 84 -14.39 -10.71 27.10
C PRO A 84 -15.01 -11.79 28.00
N THR A 85 -15.26 -11.50 29.27
CA THR A 85 -16.07 -12.40 30.10
C THR A 85 -17.53 -12.26 29.67
N GLN A 86 -17.95 -13.26 28.90
CA GLN A 86 -19.34 -13.57 28.63
C GLN A 86 -20.04 -14.04 29.92
N HIS A 87 -21.32 -13.66 30.02
CA HIS A 87 -22.40 -14.39 30.71
C HIS A 87 -22.13 -14.97 32.11
N ILE A 88 -22.63 -14.26 33.13
CA ILE A 88 -23.37 -14.91 34.22
C ILE A 88 -24.67 -14.14 34.41
N ALA A 89 -25.77 -14.81 34.10
CA ALA A 89 -27.10 -14.43 34.55
C ALA A 89 -27.25 -14.96 35.98
N GLU A 90 -27.58 -14.08 36.93
CA GLU A 90 -28.27 -14.51 38.14
C GLU A 90 -29.08 -13.35 38.72
N SER A 91 -30.28 -13.72 39.15
CA SER A 91 -31.43 -12.88 39.45
C SER A 91 -31.49 -12.57 40.94
N VAL A 92 -31.64 -11.30 41.34
CA VAL A 92 -32.43 -10.87 42.51
C VAL A 92 -33.01 -9.48 42.25
N ALA A 93 -34.26 -9.28 42.69
CA ALA A 93 -35.24 -8.30 42.26
C ALA A 93 -35.19 -6.94 43.04
N PRO A 94 -36.18 -6.03 42.95
CA PRO A 94 -35.99 -4.59 42.77
C PRO A 94 -36.08 -3.78 44.08
N HIS A 95 -35.41 -2.64 44.15
CA HIS A 95 -35.85 -1.53 45.02
C HIS A 95 -35.40 -0.17 44.48
N SER A 96 -36.30 0.80 44.66
CA SER A 96 -36.45 2.12 44.04
C SER A 96 -35.25 3.08 44.11
N PRO A 97 -35.20 4.09 43.21
CA PRO A 97 -34.19 5.14 43.22
C PRO A 97 -34.58 6.28 44.18
N PRO A 98 -33.58 7.06 44.64
CA PRO A 98 -33.77 8.51 44.70
C PRO A 98 -32.66 9.26 43.96
N GLN A 99 -33.10 10.27 43.21
CA GLN A 99 -32.29 11.30 42.57
C GLN A 99 -31.79 12.32 43.61
N VAL A 100 -30.64 12.95 43.32
CA VAL A 100 -30.21 14.37 43.55
C VAL A 100 -28.68 14.41 43.41
N ASP A 101 -27.95 15.37 42.83
CA ASP A 101 -28.18 16.63 42.13
C ASP A 101 -26.86 16.90 41.34
N GLU A 102 -26.94 17.36 40.09
CA GLU A 102 -26.45 18.67 39.66
C GLU A 102 -24.91 18.85 39.61
N ALA A 103 -24.35 18.84 38.39
CA ALA A 103 -23.29 19.78 38.00
C ALA A 103 -23.09 19.79 36.48
N SER A 104 -23.51 20.90 35.90
CA SER A 104 -23.22 21.42 34.57
C SER A 104 -21.81 21.12 34.05
N ALA A 105 -21.71 20.55 32.85
CA ALA A 105 -20.56 20.72 31.97
C ALA A 105 -20.99 20.68 30.50
N VAL A 106 -20.93 21.86 29.91
CA VAL A 106 -21.19 22.21 28.52
C VAL A 106 -20.09 21.63 27.60
N GLN A 107 -20.46 21.34 26.34
CA GLN A 107 -19.62 21.06 25.15
C GLN A 107 -19.03 19.65 24.96
N ALA A 108 -19.54 18.93 23.95
CA ALA A 108 -18.90 18.83 22.63
C ALA A 108 -19.57 17.70 21.82
N THR A 109 -20.22 18.04 20.71
CA THR A 109 -20.76 17.09 19.74
C THR A 109 -19.64 16.36 19.02
N ALA A 110 -19.11 15.29 19.63
CA ALA A 110 -18.29 14.31 18.95
C ALA A 110 -19.20 13.34 18.17
N LEU A 111 -19.49 13.66 16.91
CA LEU A 111 -20.04 12.71 15.95
C LEU A 111 -18.99 11.59 15.74
N THR A 112 -18.99 10.61 16.63
CA THR A 112 -18.25 9.37 16.44
C THR A 112 -18.87 8.68 15.24
N ARG A 113 -18.28 8.88 14.05
CA ARG A 113 -18.63 8.13 12.84
C ARG A 113 -18.54 6.65 13.19
N LYS A 114 -19.69 5.99 13.37
CA LYS A 114 -19.80 4.55 13.60
C LYS A 114 -18.98 3.86 12.52
N ARG A 115 -17.78 3.41 12.88
CA ARG A 115 -16.85 2.77 11.93
C ARG A 115 -17.60 1.58 11.36
N ARG A 116 -17.95 1.64 10.07
CA ARG A 116 -18.63 0.53 9.38
C ARG A 116 -17.78 -0.71 9.62
N ARG A 117 -18.42 -1.79 10.09
CA ARG A 117 -17.75 -3.08 10.31
C ARG A 117 -16.97 -3.43 9.04
N ARG A 118 -15.67 -3.69 9.20
CA ARG A 118 -14.78 -4.00 8.09
C ARG A 118 -15.26 -5.31 7.46
N ARG A 119 -15.80 -5.23 6.24
CA ARG A 119 -16.16 -6.43 5.48
C ARG A 119 -14.88 -7.19 5.18
N TYR A 120 -14.83 -8.45 5.56
CA TYR A 120 -13.76 -9.35 5.16
C TYR A 120 -14.14 -9.95 3.82
N PHE A 121 -13.20 -9.95 2.89
CA PHE A 121 -13.38 -10.52 1.57
C PHE A 121 -12.32 -11.59 1.38
N ASP A 122 -12.72 -12.73 0.85
CA ASP A 122 -11.83 -13.84 0.57
C ASP A 122 -10.83 -13.47 -0.54
N THR A 123 -9.61 -14.00 -0.43
CA THR A 123 -8.51 -13.75 -1.35
C THR A 123 -8.81 -14.27 -2.76
N HIS A 124 -9.54 -15.38 -2.89
CA HIS A 124 -9.99 -15.89 -4.19
C HIS A 124 -10.96 -14.90 -4.86
N TYR A 125 -11.94 -14.41 -4.11
CA TYR A 125 -12.90 -13.41 -4.59
C TYR A 125 -12.22 -12.13 -5.08
N LYS A 126 -11.20 -11.64 -4.36
CA LYS A 126 -10.45 -10.44 -4.78
C LYS A 126 -9.76 -10.61 -6.13
N ARG A 127 -9.14 -11.77 -6.36
CA ARG A 127 -8.47 -12.10 -7.64
C ARG A 127 -9.48 -12.23 -8.78
N GLN A 128 -10.58 -12.93 -8.54
CA GLN A 128 -11.66 -13.09 -9.53
C GLN A 128 -12.22 -11.74 -9.99
N VAL A 129 -12.39 -10.78 -9.07
CA VAL A 129 -12.86 -9.43 -9.41
C VAL A 129 -11.86 -8.68 -10.32
N ILE A 130 -10.56 -8.81 -10.07
CA ILE A 130 -9.52 -8.16 -10.88
C ILE A 130 -9.42 -8.83 -12.25
N GLN A 131 -9.50 -10.15 -12.31
CA GLN A 131 -9.52 -10.89 -13.57
C GLN A 131 -10.72 -10.51 -14.42
N LEU A 132 -11.92 -10.44 -13.81
CA LEU A 132 -13.14 -9.98 -14.48
C LEU A 132 -12.97 -8.55 -15.06
N MET A 133 -12.33 -7.65 -14.32
CA MET A 133 -12.06 -6.29 -14.81
C MET A 133 -11.15 -6.27 -16.03
N ARG A 134 -10.16 -7.18 -16.10
CA ARG A 134 -9.23 -7.28 -17.23
C ARG A 134 -9.90 -7.89 -18.45
N GLU A 135 -10.59 -9.01 -18.28
CA GLU A 135 -11.25 -9.75 -19.37
C GLU A 135 -12.38 -8.94 -20.00
N GLN A 136 -13.14 -8.22 -19.17
CA GLN A 136 -14.31 -7.46 -19.62
C GLN A 136 -14.01 -5.97 -19.84
N HIS A 137 -12.75 -5.54 -19.67
CA HIS A 137 -12.31 -4.14 -19.75
C HIS A 137 -13.20 -3.16 -18.96
N LEU A 138 -13.75 -3.61 -17.83
CA LEU A 138 -14.69 -2.83 -17.03
C LEU A 138 -13.93 -1.83 -16.16
N SER A 139 -14.41 -0.59 -16.14
CA SER A 139 -13.88 0.44 -15.26
C SER A 139 -14.17 0.12 -13.78
N VAL A 140 -13.33 0.64 -12.89
CA VAL A 140 -13.48 0.48 -11.42
C VAL A 140 -14.89 0.88 -10.98
N GLY A 141 -15.42 1.98 -11.52
CA GLY A 141 -16.76 2.47 -11.21
C GLY A 141 -17.88 1.55 -11.67
N GLN A 142 -17.75 0.88 -12.82
CA GLN A 142 -18.73 -0.10 -13.29
C GLN A 142 -18.73 -1.34 -12.39
N VAL A 143 -17.56 -1.89 -12.07
CA VAL A 143 -17.45 -3.05 -11.18
C VAL A 143 -17.95 -2.76 -9.77
N CYS A 144 -17.71 -1.54 -9.27
CA CYS A 144 -18.27 -1.10 -7.99
C CYS A 144 -19.80 -1.11 -7.99
N LYS A 145 -20.44 -0.71 -9.09
CA LYS A 145 -21.91 -0.74 -9.24
C LYS A 145 -22.45 -2.17 -9.34
N HIS A 146 -21.79 -3.03 -10.13
CA HIS A 146 -22.24 -4.42 -10.31
C HIS A 146 -22.10 -5.27 -9.05
N LEU A 147 -21.00 -5.11 -8.32
CA LEU A 147 -20.67 -5.95 -7.17
C LEU A 147 -20.91 -5.26 -5.81
N ASN A 148 -21.50 -4.05 -5.82
CA ASN A 148 -21.71 -3.21 -4.63
C ASN A 148 -20.43 -3.02 -3.78
N LEU A 149 -19.30 -2.85 -4.47
CA LEU A 149 -17.99 -2.62 -3.86
C LEU A 149 -17.71 -1.12 -3.74
N VAL A 150 -16.86 -0.77 -2.77
CA VAL A 150 -16.38 0.61 -2.62
C VAL A 150 -15.13 0.77 -3.48
N ASP A 151 -15.07 1.85 -4.25
CA ASP A 151 -13.96 2.19 -5.16
C ASP A 151 -12.58 2.08 -4.48
N SER A 152 -12.47 2.56 -3.23
CA SER A 152 -11.23 2.48 -2.45
C SER A 152 -10.76 1.06 -2.13
N VAL A 153 -11.68 0.10 -2.04
CA VAL A 153 -11.37 -1.32 -1.80
C VAL A 153 -10.86 -1.96 -3.09
N VAL A 154 -11.51 -1.68 -4.22
CA VAL A 154 -11.11 -2.22 -5.53
C VAL A 154 -9.74 -1.68 -5.93
N ARG A 155 -9.49 -0.37 -5.76
CA ARG A 155 -8.15 0.22 -6.00
C ARG A 155 -7.08 -0.42 -5.12
N ARG A 156 -7.38 -0.69 -3.85
CA ARG A 156 -6.45 -1.39 -2.95
C ARG A 156 -6.19 -2.82 -3.41
N TRP A 157 -7.20 -3.55 -3.87
CA TRP A 157 -6.99 -4.90 -4.40
C TRP A 157 -6.19 -4.89 -5.70
N ILE A 158 -6.42 -3.92 -6.59
CA ILE A 158 -5.60 -3.74 -7.79
C ILE A 158 -4.13 -3.51 -7.40
N LEU A 159 -3.85 -2.75 -6.34
CA LEU A 159 -2.49 -2.56 -5.86
C LEU A 159 -1.90 -3.85 -5.25
N GLU A 160 -2.66 -4.55 -4.42
CA GLU A 160 -2.20 -5.75 -3.69
C GLU A 160 -2.02 -6.98 -4.59
N PHE A 161 -2.94 -7.21 -5.53
CA PHE A 161 -2.97 -8.38 -6.40
C PHE A 161 -2.54 -8.06 -7.84
N GLY A 162 -2.75 -6.82 -8.29
CA GLY A 162 -2.14 -6.36 -9.54
C GLY A 162 -0.62 -6.37 -9.44
N ALA A 163 -0.01 -5.95 -8.33
CA ALA A 163 1.45 -6.07 -8.18
C ALA A 163 1.98 -7.53 -8.26
N GLN A 164 1.17 -8.53 -7.91
CA GLN A 164 1.54 -9.94 -8.00
C GLN A 164 1.40 -10.51 -9.42
N GLU A 165 0.51 -9.97 -10.25
CA GLU A 165 0.29 -10.41 -11.63
C GLU A 165 0.91 -9.47 -12.69
N THR A 166 1.20 -8.23 -12.34
CA THR A 166 1.72 -7.17 -13.20
C THR A 166 2.97 -6.53 -12.60
N ALA A 167 4.06 -7.30 -12.50
CA ALA A 167 5.41 -6.73 -12.52
C ALA A 167 5.71 -5.94 -13.83
N GLY A 168 4.73 -5.76 -14.74
CA GLY A 168 4.88 -5.04 -16.00
C GLY A 168 3.83 -3.97 -16.31
N LEU A 169 2.89 -3.62 -15.41
CA LEU A 169 1.87 -2.62 -15.76
C LEU A 169 1.40 -1.75 -14.59
N HIS A 170 2.36 -1.31 -13.78
CA HIS A 170 2.11 -0.31 -12.75
C HIS A 170 2.17 1.10 -13.37
N SER A 171 1.22 1.42 -14.25
CA SER A 171 0.96 2.79 -14.70
C SER A 171 -0.51 2.93 -15.10
N LEU A 172 -1.39 2.93 -14.10
CA LEU A 172 -2.78 3.36 -14.27
C LEU A 172 -3.36 4.01 -12.99
N CYS A 173 -2.53 4.23 -11.97
CA CYS A 173 -2.90 5.07 -10.84
C CYS A 173 -1.69 5.92 -10.47
N GLY A 174 -1.71 7.19 -10.89
CA GLY A 174 -0.70 8.18 -10.53
C GLY A 174 -0.62 8.33 -9.02
N THR A 175 0.47 7.82 -8.46
CA THR A 175 1.13 8.41 -7.30
C THR A 175 2.62 8.28 -7.56
N GLU A 176 3.16 9.31 -8.20
CA GLU A 176 4.57 9.61 -8.31
C GLU A 176 5.23 9.70 -6.93
N SER A 177 5.88 8.63 -6.51
CA SER A 177 6.97 8.74 -5.54
C SER A 177 7.84 7.51 -5.65
N THR A 178 9.02 7.67 -6.27
CA THR A 178 10.32 7.25 -5.73
C THR A 178 11.34 7.33 -6.85
N GLY A 179 12.29 8.25 -6.74
CA GLY A 179 13.46 8.31 -7.61
C GLY A 179 14.31 7.05 -7.45
N SER A 180 14.30 6.20 -8.49
CA SER A 180 15.28 5.14 -8.80
C SER A 180 14.92 4.56 -10.19
N PRO A 181 15.72 3.69 -10.86
CA PRO A 181 15.99 3.64 -12.32
C PRO A 181 14.82 3.42 -13.30
N ALA A 182 13.57 3.43 -12.83
CA ALA A 182 12.36 3.45 -13.62
C ALA A 182 12.29 4.59 -14.65
N ALA A 183 12.88 5.77 -14.37
CA ALA A 183 12.86 6.88 -15.33
C ALA A 183 13.61 6.56 -16.64
N HIS A 184 14.74 5.85 -16.56
CA HIS A 184 15.48 5.43 -17.75
C HIS A 184 14.73 4.34 -18.52
N GLN A 185 14.11 3.39 -17.80
CA GLN A 185 13.32 2.32 -18.43
C GLN A 185 12.03 2.84 -19.05
N GLN A 186 11.38 3.84 -18.44
CA GLN A 186 10.22 4.53 -19.00
C GLN A 186 10.60 5.32 -20.25
N SER A 187 11.72 6.07 -20.22
CA SER A 187 12.22 6.79 -21.39
C SER A 187 12.56 5.85 -22.55
N ASP A 188 13.17 4.69 -22.26
CA ASP A 188 13.50 3.68 -23.27
C ASP A 188 12.24 2.99 -23.83
N ALA A 189 11.23 2.75 -22.99
CA ALA A 189 9.93 2.25 -23.45
C ALA A 189 9.20 3.27 -24.33
N GLU A 190 9.17 4.55 -23.96
CA GLU A 190 8.56 5.63 -24.76
C GLU A 190 9.27 5.82 -26.11
N GLN A 191 10.61 5.72 -26.13
CA GLN A 191 11.38 5.76 -27.37
C GLN A 191 11.05 4.58 -28.30
N ARG A 192 10.93 3.37 -27.76
CA ARG A 192 10.51 2.20 -28.53
C ARG A 192 9.09 2.35 -29.09
N VAL A 193 8.16 2.89 -28.31
CA VAL A 193 6.78 3.14 -28.77
C VAL A 193 6.80 4.11 -29.96
N ARG A 194 7.48 5.25 -29.85
CA ARG A 194 7.59 6.22 -30.97
C ARG A 194 8.22 5.58 -32.21
N GLN A 195 9.29 4.80 -32.03
CA GLN A 195 9.94 4.12 -33.16
C GLN A 195 9.01 3.09 -33.83
N LEU A 196 8.20 2.37 -33.05
CA LEU A 196 7.23 1.43 -33.59
C LEU A 196 6.09 2.15 -34.32
N GLU A 197 5.60 3.25 -33.77
CA GLU A 197 4.59 4.10 -34.42
C GLU A 197 5.10 4.67 -35.76
N ASP A 198 6.34 5.14 -35.80
CA ASP A 198 6.98 5.62 -37.03
C ASP A 198 7.10 4.52 -38.08
N ARG A 199 7.54 3.32 -37.68
CA ARG A 199 7.61 2.16 -38.59
C ARG A 199 6.23 1.76 -39.09
N LEU A 200 5.20 1.78 -38.25
CA LEU A 200 3.84 1.49 -38.66
C LEU A 200 3.33 2.51 -39.68
N ARG A 201 3.56 3.81 -39.44
CA ARG A 201 3.20 4.87 -40.39
C ARG A 201 3.91 4.69 -41.74
N GLN A 202 5.20 4.38 -41.71
CA GLN A 202 5.98 4.12 -42.93
C GLN A 202 5.42 2.90 -43.69
N LEU A 203 5.22 1.77 -43.00
CA LEU A 203 4.67 0.56 -43.60
C LEU A 203 3.27 0.77 -44.18
N GLN A 204 2.43 1.57 -43.51
CA GLN A 204 1.12 1.95 -44.03
C GLN A 204 1.23 2.79 -45.30
N ALA A 205 2.13 3.78 -45.34
CA ALA A 205 2.36 4.59 -46.53
C ALA A 205 2.89 3.75 -47.71
N ASP A 206 3.84 2.84 -47.45
CA ASP A 206 4.37 1.93 -48.46
C ASP A 206 3.28 0.98 -48.98
N ASN A 207 2.42 0.46 -48.11
CA ASN A 207 1.31 -0.39 -48.50
C ASN A 207 0.29 0.36 -49.37
N GLU A 208 -0.03 1.61 -49.03
CA GLU A 208 -0.90 2.46 -49.85
C GLU A 208 -0.28 2.80 -51.20
N LEU A 209 1.04 3.02 -51.26
CA LEU A 209 1.75 3.21 -52.53
C LEU A 209 1.70 1.94 -53.38
N LEU A 210 1.97 0.77 -52.79
CA LEU A 210 1.90 -0.52 -53.48
C LEU A 210 0.49 -0.82 -53.99
N LYS A 211 -0.56 -0.52 -53.21
CA LYS A 211 -1.95 -0.64 -53.65
C LYS A 211 -2.25 0.27 -54.84
N LYS A 212 -1.79 1.52 -54.80
CA LYS A 212 -1.97 2.47 -55.92
C LYS A 212 -1.23 2.00 -57.17
N ALA A 213 0.00 1.50 -57.02
CA ALA A 213 0.77 0.94 -58.11
C ALA A 213 0.09 -0.30 -58.70
N ALA A 214 -0.32 -1.25 -57.85
CA ALA A 214 -1.06 -2.44 -58.26
C ALA A 214 -2.37 -2.08 -58.99
N ALA A 215 -3.10 -1.07 -58.51
CA ALA A 215 -4.30 -0.56 -59.20
C ALA A 215 -3.99 0.14 -60.53
N SER A 216 -2.82 0.78 -60.66
CA SER A 216 -2.36 1.36 -61.93
C SER A 216 -2.03 0.26 -62.93
N PHE A 217 -1.25 -0.75 -62.52
CA PHE A 217 -0.89 -1.88 -63.37
C PHE A 217 -2.11 -2.71 -63.78
N ALA A 218 -3.04 -2.97 -62.86
CA ALA A 218 -4.29 -3.64 -63.19
C ALA A 218 -5.09 -2.85 -64.24
N ARG A 219 -5.20 -1.52 -64.11
CA ARG A 219 -5.86 -0.67 -65.10
C ARG A 219 -5.18 -0.69 -66.46
N GLU A 220 -3.85 -0.71 -66.50
CA GLU A 220 -3.09 -0.78 -67.75
C GLU A 220 -3.28 -2.13 -68.46
N ILE A 221 -3.20 -3.24 -67.71
CA ILE A 221 -3.44 -4.60 -68.21
C ILE A 221 -4.88 -4.75 -68.72
N HIS A 222 -5.87 -4.23 -67.99
CA HIS A 222 -7.28 -4.31 -68.38
C HIS A 222 -7.66 -3.31 -69.48
N GLY A 223 -6.99 -2.15 -69.55
CA GLY A 223 -7.19 -1.13 -70.59
C GLY A 223 -6.60 -1.53 -71.96
N LEU A 224 -5.53 -2.32 -71.97
CA LEU A 224 -4.94 -2.88 -73.20
C LEU A 224 -5.77 -4.03 -73.79
N CYS A 225 -6.74 -4.59 -73.06
CA CYS A 225 -7.59 -5.68 -73.53
C CYS A 225 -8.91 -5.20 -74.17
N ALA A 226 -9.20 -3.90 -74.13
CA ALA A 226 -10.40 -3.29 -74.70
C ALA A 226 -10.09 -2.51 -76.00
N ALA A 227 -9.65 -3.21 -77.05
CA ALA A 227 -9.78 -2.72 -78.42
C ALA A 227 -11.02 -3.37 -79.07
N PRO A 228 -11.86 -2.60 -79.78
CA PRO A 228 -13.15 -3.07 -80.27
C PRO A 228 -12.98 -4.08 -81.42
N GLY A 229 -13.65 -5.23 -81.31
CA GLY A 229 -13.87 -6.12 -82.46
C GLY A 229 -14.83 -5.49 -83.47
N PRO A 230 -14.69 -5.80 -84.77
CA PRO A 230 -15.33 -5.11 -85.89
C PRO A 230 -16.87 -5.20 -85.89
#